data_AF-A0A482X815-F1
#
_entry.id   AF-A0A482X815-F1
#
_cell.length_a   1.000
_cell.length_b   1.000
_cell.length_c   1.000
_cell.angle_alpha   90.00
_cell.angle_beta   90.00
_cell.angle_gamma   90.00
#
_symmetry.space_group_name_H-M   'P 1'
#
loop_
_entity.id
_entity.type
_entity.pdbx_description
1 polymer ?
#
loop_
_entity_poly.entity_id
_entity_poly.type
_entity_poly.pdbx_seq_one_letter_code
_entity_poly.pdbx_strand_id
1 'polypeptide(L)'
;MRRSVRGGGNLTVAISLTRPSVANVTRRIRSSRQRWFARGKFVCRNRFSSQVAIDCSQWDSSEHASTKVLMWPYRSPGRSWRTSFVLIFVVQLIFIPLLATGRRARNVETVKSVEEFNNEALMPRFAEPIQNVTVTIGRDALLACVVDNLRNYKVAWVRVDTQTILSIHHNVITQNPRISLSYNDHRSWYLHIKNVQEADRGWYMCQVNTDPMRSRKGYLQVVVPPSIVDKETSTDLVVRETVNVTLTCKAVGYPEPYVMWRREDGDDIFYNGENVNVVDGEVLHITKVSRLHMGAYLCIASNGVPPSISKRVELRVQFPPMLSIPNQLEGAYIGQDVSLECHTEAYPTSINYWTTESGDMIVSGDKYEAVSVDNGYNKYMMLKIRSVSSTDFGSYQCVAKNSLGETDGLIKLDEIPAPSTTTTSTVITTATNVKKKGRLANKHWRDRPSDNLVPQGDHGTSEWREPDDDDDDYTLPSLGPPPGDGGSSLTRKSSICEIVLLLICLLITLQPR
;
A
#
# COMPACT_ATOMS: atom_id res chain seq x y z
N MET A 1 -18.50 -19.05 -68.03
CA MET A 1 -17.64 -18.38 -69.05
C MET A 1 -16.91 -17.23 -68.35
N ARG A 2 -15.58 -17.02 -68.47
CA ARG A 2 -14.88 -16.11 -69.43
C ARG A 2 -15.63 -14.76 -69.60
N ARG A 3 -15.07 -13.54 -69.44
CA ARG A 3 -13.73 -12.90 -69.16
C ARG A 3 -14.02 -11.56 -68.39
N SER A 4 -13.22 -10.91 -67.55
CA SER A 4 -11.77 -10.52 -67.47
C SER A 4 -11.41 -9.14 -68.10
N VAL A 5 -10.51 -8.37 -67.44
CA VAL A 5 -9.62 -7.25 -67.90
C VAL A 5 -9.88 -5.77 -67.42
N ARG A 6 -9.04 -5.34 -66.44
CA ARG A 6 -8.25 -4.08 -66.22
C ARG A 6 -8.82 -2.63 -66.36
N GLY A 7 -8.34 -1.76 -65.44
CA GLY A 7 -8.10 -0.31 -65.62
C GLY A 7 -8.49 0.54 -64.39
N GLY A 8 -7.73 1.50 -63.85
CA GLY A 8 -6.31 1.88 -64.05
C GLY A 8 -6.08 3.34 -64.47
N GLY A 9 -6.04 4.30 -63.53
CA GLY A 9 -5.73 5.72 -63.82
C GLY A 9 -5.63 6.62 -62.57
N ASN A 10 -4.70 7.59 -62.59
CA ASN A 10 -4.29 8.41 -61.43
C ASN A 10 -5.28 9.54 -61.06
N LEU A 11 -5.25 9.97 -59.79
CA LEU A 11 -5.69 11.31 -59.39
C LEU A 11 -4.54 12.32 -59.52
N THR A 12 -4.85 13.49 -60.08
CA THR A 12 -4.09 14.74 -59.90
C THR A 12 -5.08 15.89 -59.79
N VAL A 13 -5.11 16.56 -58.63
CA VAL A 13 -5.93 17.77 -58.40
C VAL A 13 -4.97 18.92 -58.10
N ALA A 14 -5.06 19.99 -58.89
CA ALA A 14 -4.16 21.13 -58.78
C ALA A 14 -4.59 22.10 -57.66
N ILE A 15 -3.61 22.73 -57.01
CA ILE A 15 -3.81 23.80 -56.05
C ILE A 15 -3.97 25.13 -56.81
N SER A 16 -4.95 25.95 -56.42
CA SER A 16 -5.05 27.35 -56.82
C SER A 16 -5.16 28.24 -55.57
N LEU A 17 -4.53 29.42 -55.61
CA LEU A 17 -4.34 30.31 -54.46
C LEU A 17 -5.04 31.66 -54.66
N THR A 18 -5.74 32.14 -53.63
CA THR A 18 -6.16 33.54 -53.50
C THR A 18 -5.97 34.07 -52.07
N ARG A 19 -5.62 35.36 -51.96
CA ARG A 19 -5.44 36.22 -50.77
C ARG A 19 -6.15 37.58 -51.07
N PRO A 20 -6.31 38.58 -50.16
CA PRO A 20 -5.85 38.75 -48.77
C PRO A 20 -7.06 38.93 -47.79
N SER A 21 -7.20 39.81 -46.76
CA SER A 21 -6.38 40.87 -46.13
C SER A 21 -6.84 41.24 -44.69
N VAL A 22 -5.86 41.40 -43.79
CA VAL A 22 -5.67 42.48 -42.78
C VAL A 22 -6.89 43.14 -42.07
N ALA A 23 -6.94 43.01 -40.74
CA ALA A 23 -7.25 44.10 -39.79
C ALA A 23 -6.74 43.78 -38.35
N ASN A 24 -6.44 44.79 -37.54
CA ASN A 24 -6.01 44.70 -36.13
C ASN A 24 -7.14 45.07 -35.16
N VAL A 25 -7.06 44.65 -33.87
CA VAL A 25 -7.20 45.51 -32.65
C VAL A 25 -7.05 44.67 -31.35
N THR A 26 -6.73 45.34 -30.23
CA THR A 26 -6.40 44.74 -28.92
C THR A 26 -7.53 44.90 -27.88
N ARG A 27 -7.62 44.01 -26.86
CA ARG A 27 -7.71 44.39 -25.41
C ARG A 27 -7.87 43.25 -24.37
N ARG A 28 -7.09 43.41 -23.29
CA ARG A 28 -7.36 43.24 -21.83
C ARG A 28 -8.23 42.09 -21.25
N ILE A 29 -7.64 41.48 -20.22
CA ILE A 29 -8.25 40.73 -19.11
C ILE A 29 -9.10 41.63 -18.18
N ARG A 30 -10.26 41.15 -17.69
CA ARG A 30 -10.73 41.35 -16.29
C ARG A 30 -11.85 40.40 -15.86
N SER A 31 -12.14 40.40 -14.56
CA SER A 31 -12.86 39.36 -13.80
C SER A 31 -14.23 39.76 -13.25
N SER A 32 -15.12 38.78 -13.09
CA SER A 32 -16.18 38.71 -12.06
C SER A 32 -16.30 37.24 -11.62
N ARG A 33 -16.19 36.81 -10.35
CA ARG A 33 -16.82 37.22 -9.06
C ARG A 33 -18.34 37.12 -9.03
N GLN A 34 -18.83 36.07 -8.36
CA GLN A 34 -20.00 36.16 -7.47
C GLN A 34 -19.66 35.54 -6.10
N ARG A 35 -20.32 36.06 -5.05
CA ARG A 35 -20.54 35.49 -3.71
C ARG A 35 -22.08 35.52 -3.52
N TRP A 36 -22.70 34.87 -2.54
CA TRP A 36 -22.78 35.32 -1.14
C TRP A 36 -23.39 34.24 -0.23
N PHE A 37 -22.78 34.06 0.96
CA PHE A 37 -23.36 33.87 2.32
C PHE A 37 -24.54 32.88 2.58
N ALA A 38 -24.69 32.22 3.74
CA ALA A 38 -23.78 31.96 4.90
C ALA A 38 -24.49 31.11 5.99
N ARG A 39 -23.73 30.76 7.05
CA ARG A 39 -24.10 30.30 8.43
C ARG A 39 -24.03 28.78 8.70
N GLY A 40 -23.40 28.43 9.83
CA GLY A 40 -23.28 27.09 10.40
C GLY A 40 -22.19 27.00 11.48
N LYS A 41 -22.51 26.45 12.66
CA LYS A 41 -21.62 26.29 13.84
C LYS A 41 -22.13 25.17 14.76
N PHE A 42 -21.35 24.61 15.70
CA PHE A 42 -19.90 24.84 15.95
C PHE A 42 -19.09 23.61 15.46
N VAL A 43 -18.47 22.66 16.18
CA VAL A 43 -17.94 22.50 17.56
C VAL A 43 -16.68 21.62 17.47
N CYS A 44 -15.60 21.96 18.18
CA CYS A 44 -14.49 21.05 18.52
C CYS A 44 -13.92 21.49 19.89
N ARG A 45 -13.63 20.54 20.79
CA ARG A 45 -13.33 20.83 22.21
C ARG A 45 -11.93 20.36 22.57
N ASN A 46 -10.98 21.28 22.69
CA ASN A 46 -9.63 21.00 23.21
C ASN A 46 -9.66 20.58 24.68
N ARG A 47 -8.69 19.75 25.08
CA ARG A 47 -8.12 19.79 26.44
C ARG A 47 -6.59 19.59 26.40
N PHE A 48 -5.92 20.51 27.08
CA PHE A 48 -4.50 20.62 27.46
C PHE A 48 -3.84 19.29 27.90
N SER A 49 -2.50 19.11 27.90
CA SER A 49 -1.33 20.01 27.68
C SER A 49 -0.16 19.21 27.04
N SER A 50 1.09 19.62 26.84
CA SER A 50 1.94 20.81 27.18
C SER A 50 3.07 20.91 26.12
N GLN A 51 3.69 22.06 25.80
CA GLN A 51 4.77 22.80 26.49
C GLN A 51 5.99 21.92 26.90
N VAL A 52 7.26 22.27 26.60
CA VAL A 52 7.86 23.58 26.25
C VAL A 52 8.83 23.46 25.05
N ALA A 53 8.91 24.52 24.22
CA ALA A 53 10.09 24.84 23.41
C ALA A 53 10.56 26.26 23.76
N ILE A 54 11.88 26.50 23.82
CA ILE A 54 12.48 27.83 23.98
C ILE A 54 13.58 27.97 22.92
N ASP A 55 13.49 29.06 22.16
CA ASP A 55 14.54 29.59 21.30
C ASP A 55 15.24 30.74 22.04
N CYS A 56 16.56 30.87 21.87
CA CYS A 56 17.36 31.95 22.45
C CYS A 56 18.52 32.29 21.50
N SER A 57 18.45 33.49 20.90
CA SER A 57 19.44 34.00 19.96
C SER A 57 20.60 34.74 20.64
N GLN A 58 21.78 34.64 20.03
CA GLN A 58 22.92 35.57 20.09
C GLN A 58 23.42 36.05 21.48
N TRP A 59 24.66 35.67 21.82
CA TRP A 59 25.64 36.63 22.32
C TRP A 59 27.04 36.30 21.80
N ASP A 60 27.90 37.32 21.71
CA ASP A 60 29.22 37.26 21.10
C ASP A 60 30.30 37.47 22.17
N SER A 61 31.38 36.68 22.14
CA SER A 61 32.64 36.93 22.84
C SER A 61 33.70 35.90 22.44
N SER A 62 34.96 36.30 22.57
CA SER A 62 36.10 35.65 21.94
C SER A 62 36.93 34.76 22.87
N GLU A 63 37.82 33.99 22.23
CA GLU A 63 39.09 33.48 22.73
C GLU A 63 39.21 32.05 23.33
N HIS A 64 40.23 31.37 22.79
CA HIS A 64 41.19 30.45 23.42
C HIS A 64 40.97 28.91 23.48
N ALA A 65 42.11 28.24 23.27
CA ALA A 65 42.51 26.89 23.71
C ALA A 65 41.75 25.65 23.18
N SER A 66 42.27 25.07 22.10
CA SER A 66 42.05 23.66 21.75
C SER A 66 42.60 22.72 22.84
N THR A 67 41.87 21.66 23.23
CA THR A 67 42.47 20.40 23.74
C THR A 67 41.55 19.19 23.54
N LYS A 68 42.20 18.07 23.22
CA LYS A 68 41.74 16.69 22.99
C LYS A 68 40.51 16.23 23.79
N VAL A 69 39.57 15.57 23.11
CA VAL A 69 38.62 14.64 23.73
C VAL A 69 39.30 13.28 23.95
N LEU A 70 39.17 12.73 25.15
CA LEU A 70 39.44 11.32 25.47
C LEU A 70 38.22 10.73 26.19
N MET A 71 37.65 9.65 25.66
CA MET A 71 36.53 8.97 26.31
C MET A 71 36.99 7.97 27.38
N TRP A 72 36.19 7.84 28.42
CA TRP A 72 36.43 6.94 29.55
C TRP A 72 36.11 5.47 29.20
N PRO A 73 36.89 4.50 29.69
CA PRO A 73 36.44 3.13 29.88
C PRO A 73 35.87 2.95 31.30
N TYR A 74 34.76 2.22 31.45
CA TYR A 74 34.21 1.85 32.76
C TYR A 74 33.85 0.36 32.82
N ARG A 75 34.76 -0.48 33.35
CA ARG A 75 34.41 -1.78 33.94
C ARG A 75 35.52 -2.37 34.80
N SER A 76 35.11 -2.98 35.90
CA SER A 76 35.92 -3.76 36.85
C SER A 76 34.96 -4.67 37.64
N PRO A 77 35.42 -5.60 38.50
CA PRO A 77 36.72 -6.28 38.53
C PRO A 77 36.61 -7.83 38.60
N GLY A 78 37.75 -8.52 38.47
CA GLY A 78 38.08 -9.63 39.39
C GLY A 78 38.12 -11.07 38.86
N ARG A 79 39.34 -11.61 38.69
CA ARG A 79 39.89 -12.68 39.55
C ARG A 79 41.39 -12.90 39.31
N SER A 80 42.07 -13.32 40.38
CA SER A 80 43.47 -13.76 40.48
C SER A 80 43.62 -15.26 40.12
N TRP A 81 44.79 -15.88 39.90
CA TRP A 81 46.22 -15.53 40.08
C TRP A 81 47.13 -16.51 39.27
N ARG A 82 48.47 -16.43 39.45
CA ARG A 82 49.53 -17.41 39.07
C ARG A 82 49.97 -17.39 37.58
N THR A 83 51.07 -16.72 37.22
CA THR A 83 52.53 -17.02 37.37
C THR A 83 53.12 -18.02 36.37
N SER A 84 54.06 -17.56 35.54
CA SER A 84 55.40 -18.17 35.36
C SER A 84 56.35 -17.23 34.59
N PHE A 85 57.64 -17.32 34.90
CA PHE A 85 58.74 -16.63 34.19
C PHE A 85 59.26 -17.49 33.03
N VAL A 86 59.68 -16.85 31.93
CA VAL A 86 60.97 -17.12 31.27
C VAL A 86 61.49 -15.80 30.69
N LEU A 87 62.73 -15.41 31.02
CA LEU A 87 63.53 -14.47 30.22
C LEU A 87 64.54 -15.29 29.39
N ILE A 88 64.83 -14.85 28.17
CA ILE A 88 66.08 -15.19 27.46
C ILE A 88 66.71 -13.89 26.96
N PHE A 89 67.95 -13.64 27.40
CA PHE A 89 68.82 -12.57 26.91
C PHE A 89 69.88 -13.18 25.97
N VAL A 90 70.05 -12.61 24.78
CA VAL A 90 71.26 -12.69 23.94
C VAL A 90 71.42 -11.30 23.30
N VAL A 91 72.15 -10.35 23.88
CA VAL A 91 73.62 -10.22 23.96
C VAL A 91 74.24 -9.67 22.66
N GLN A 92 74.47 -8.34 22.68
CA GLN A 92 75.51 -7.60 21.93
C GLN A 92 75.33 -7.49 20.39
N LEU A 93 75.89 -6.49 19.69
CA LEU A 93 77.05 -5.63 20.00
C LEU A 93 76.77 -4.11 20.07
N ILE A 94 77.72 -3.44 20.73
CA ILE A 94 77.82 -1.99 20.88
C ILE A 94 78.80 -1.45 19.83
N PHE A 95 78.50 -0.30 19.22
CA PHE A 95 79.51 0.60 18.65
C PHE A 95 79.32 2.00 19.21
N ILE A 96 80.37 2.53 19.86
CA ILE A 96 80.40 3.87 20.45
C ILE A 96 80.82 4.88 19.37
N PRO A 97 80.20 6.07 19.28
CA PRO A 97 80.54 7.07 18.27
C PRO A 97 81.89 7.75 18.56
N LEU A 98 82.64 8.05 17.51
CA LEU A 98 83.78 8.96 17.54
C LEU A 98 83.41 10.30 16.90
N LEU A 99 83.69 11.39 17.63
CA LEU A 99 83.46 12.76 17.18
C LEU A 99 84.47 13.16 16.11
N ALA A 100 84.03 13.27 14.86
CA ALA A 100 84.80 13.87 13.77
C ALA A 100 84.27 15.28 13.46
N THR A 101 85.16 16.26 13.52
CA THR A 101 84.86 17.68 13.43
C THR A 101 84.31 18.13 12.07
N GLY A 102 83.21 18.88 12.13
CA GLY A 102 83.01 20.08 11.31
C GLY A 102 82.99 19.95 9.79
N ARG A 103 81.79 19.76 9.22
CA ARG A 103 81.32 20.59 8.10
C ARG A 103 79.85 20.96 8.32
N ARG A 104 79.57 22.26 8.37
CA ARG A 104 78.21 22.81 8.43
C ARG A 104 77.55 22.66 7.07
N ALA A 105 77.05 21.45 6.77
CA ALA A 105 76.11 21.26 5.68
C ALA A 105 74.96 22.24 5.89
N ARG A 106 74.79 23.18 4.96
CA ARG A 106 73.57 23.97 4.92
C ARG A 106 72.46 23.00 4.55
N ASN A 107 71.49 22.82 5.44
CA ASN A 107 70.15 22.43 5.01
C ASN A 107 69.72 23.50 4.02
N VAL A 108 69.81 23.18 2.72
CA VAL A 108 68.98 23.85 1.72
C VAL A 108 67.61 23.23 1.91
N GLU A 109 66.90 23.70 2.93
CA GLU A 109 65.45 23.74 2.84
C GLU A 109 65.16 24.55 1.58
N THR A 110 64.64 23.88 0.56
CA THR A 110 64.12 24.53 -0.63
C THR A 110 62.87 25.27 -0.22
N VAL A 111 63.07 26.48 0.33
CA VAL A 111 62.04 27.49 0.50
C VAL A 111 61.41 27.66 -0.87
N LYS A 112 60.21 27.11 -1.05
CA LYS A 112 59.43 27.32 -2.29
C LYS A 112 59.39 28.82 -2.53
N SER A 113 59.77 29.25 -3.73
CA SER A 113 59.89 30.68 -3.99
C SER A 113 58.51 31.34 -3.86
N VAL A 114 58.50 32.66 -3.62
CA VAL A 114 57.23 33.41 -3.61
C VAL A 114 56.50 33.29 -4.96
N GLU A 115 57.23 33.01 -6.04
CA GLU A 115 56.67 32.70 -7.36
C GLU A 115 56.02 31.31 -7.41
N GLU A 116 56.64 30.27 -6.83
CA GLU A 116 56.06 28.93 -6.73
C GLU A 116 54.80 28.90 -5.87
N PHE A 117 54.80 29.61 -4.72
CA PHE A 117 53.63 29.69 -3.85
C PHE A 117 52.46 30.43 -4.51
N ASN A 118 52.76 31.46 -5.31
CA ASN A 118 51.76 32.11 -6.15
C ASN A 118 51.28 31.21 -7.30
N ASN A 119 52.16 30.42 -7.93
CA ASN A 119 51.80 29.57 -9.07
C ASN A 119 50.85 28.42 -8.71
N GLU A 120 50.92 27.84 -7.50
CA GLU A 120 49.92 26.85 -7.06
C GLU A 120 48.51 27.44 -6.94
N ALA A 121 48.38 28.69 -6.48
CA ALA A 121 47.10 29.41 -6.46
C ALA A 121 46.58 29.74 -7.87
N LEU A 122 47.47 29.76 -8.88
CA LEU A 122 47.12 29.99 -10.29
C LEU A 122 46.75 28.72 -11.08
N MET A 123 46.88 27.53 -10.50
CA MET A 123 46.47 26.27 -11.14
C MET A 123 44.95 26.05 -11.16
N PRO A 124 44.39 25.41 -12.21
CA PRO A 124 42.99 24.97 -12.21
C PRO A 124 42.68 24.02 -11.05
N ARG A 125 41.55 24.27 -10.38
CA ARG A 125 41.03 23.41 -9.30
C ARG A 125 39.54 23.17 -9.50
N PHE A 126 39.07 21.97 -9.17
CA PHE A 126 37.62 21.73 -9.07
C PHE A 126 37.09 22.46 -7.85
N ALA A 127 36.06 23.30 -8.04
CA ALA A 127 35.45 24.07 -6.95
C ALA A 127 34.61 23.18 -6.02
N GLU A 128 33.98 22.15 -6.60
CA GLU A 128 33.14 21.15 -5.92
C GLU A 128 33.39 19.75 -6.50
N PRO A 129 33.06 18.66 -5.77
CA PRO A 129 32.96 17.33 -6.38
C PRO A 129 31.80 17.25 -7.37
N ILE A 130 31.94 16.43 -8.42
CA ILE A 130 30.82 16.14 -9.33
C ILE A 130 29.77 15.36 -8.53
N GLN A 131 28.57 15.90 -8.43
CA GLN A 131 27.47 15.26 -7.70
C GLN A 131 26.98 14.01 -8.46
N ASN A 132 26.56 12.98 -7.72
CA ASN A 132 25.92 11.82 -8.31
C ASN A 132 24.49 12.19 -8.74
N VAL A 133 24.09 11.76 -9.93
CA VAL A 133 22.80 12.13 -10.53
C VAL A 133 21.95 10.88 -10.68
N THR A 134 20.77 10.86 -10.07
CA THR A 134 19.75 9.82 -10.30
C THR A 134 18.71 10.34 -11.27
N VAL A 135 18.43 9.58 -12.34
CA VAL A 135 17.54 9.99 -13.44
C VAL A 135 16.64 8.83 -13.86
N THR A 136 15.37 9.11 -14.14
CA THR A 136 14.46 8.12 -14.74
C THR A 136 14.76 7.93 -16.22
N ILE A 137 14.69 6.68 -16.69
CA ILE A 137 14.86 6.32 -18.10
C ILE A 137 13.96 7.19 -19.00
N GLY A 138 14.49 7.60 -20.16
CA GLY A 138 13.81 8.47 -21.10
C GLY A 138 13.79 9.97 -20.74
N ARG A 139 14.27 10.37 -19.55
CA ARG A 139 14.52 11.78 -19.21
C ARG A 139 15.93 12.21 -19.62
N ASP A 140 16.20 13.51 -19.50
CA ASP A 140 17.51 14.09 -19.77
C ASP A 140 18.30 14.22 -18.46
N ALA A 141 19.59 13.85 -18.48
CA ALA A 141 20.51 14.01 -17.34
C ALA A 141 21.50 15.16 -17.56
N LEU A 142 21.90 15.79 -16.46
CA LEU A 142 22.81 16.92 -16.41
C LEU A 142 23.94 16.66 -15.40
N LEU A 143 25.16 16.48 -15.87
CA LEU A 143 26.35 16.35 -15.04
C LEU A 143 27.14 17.66 -15.06
N ALA A 144 27.31 18.28 -13.90
CA ALA A 144 28.01 19.55 -13.75
C ALA A 144 29.46 19.34 -13.28
N CYS A 145 30.38 20.12 -13.84
CA CYS A 145 31.77 20.20 -13.41
C CYS A 145 32.20 21.66 -13.32
N VAL A 146 32.56 22.13 -12.13
CA VAL A 146 32.97 23.52 -11.90
C VAL A 146 34.47 23.59 -11.63
N VAL A 147 35.18 24.36 -12.45
CA VAL A 147 36.63 24.52 -12.40
C VAL A 147 36.98 26.00 -12.21
N ASP A 148 37.51 26.33 -11.03
CA ASP A 148 38.10 27.65 -10.80
C ASP A 148 39.44 27.77 -11.54
N ASN A 149 39.78 28.98 -11.96
CA ASN A 149 41.09 29.36 -12.52
C ASN A 149 41.51 28.57 -13.78
N LEU A 150 40.54 28.18 -14.63
CA LEU A 150 40.80 27.35 -15.83
C LEU A 150 41.80 27.98 -16.82
N ARG A 151 41.82 29.31 -16.98
CA ARG A 151 42.76 30.03 -17.87
C ARG A 151 42.76 29.43 -19.28
N ASN A 152 43.93 28.96 -19.74
CA ASN A 152 44.15 28.38 -21.07
C ASN A 152 44.02 26.84 -21.09
N TYR A 153 43.77 26.22 -19.92
CA TYR A 153 43.55 24.79 -19.82
C TYR A 153 42.15 24.42 -20.37
N LYS A 154 41.99 23.15 -20.74
CA LYS A 154 40.81 22.59 -21.37
C LYS A 154 40.19 21.53 -20.48
N VAL A 155 38.89 21.65 -20.26
CA VAL A 155 38.07 20.62 -19.62
C VAL A 155 37.69 19.57 -20.65
N ALA A 156 37.70 18.29 -20.28
CA ALA A 156 37.20 17.18 -21.11
C ALA A 156 36.25 16.31 -20.29
N TRP A 157 35.18 15.81 -20.92
CA TRP A 157 34.31 14.78 -20.33
C TRP A 157 34.63 13.42 -20.94
N VAL A 158 34.85 12.42 -20.09
CA VAL A 158 35.22 11.06 -20.45
C VAL A 158 34.31 10.07 -19.72
N ARG A 159 33.80 9.06 -20.42
CA ARG A 159 33.06 7.95 -19.83
C ARG A 159 34.06 6.91 -19.30
N VAL A 160 34.00 6.56 -18.02
CA VAL A 160 35.12 5.90 -17.33
C VAL A 160 35.24 4.41 -17.65
N ASP A 161 34.12 3.72 -17.85
CA ASP A 161 34.02 2.28 -18.11
C ASP A 161 34.54 1.89 -19.50
N THR A 162 34.17 2.67 -20.52
CA THR A 162 34.54 2.49 -21.93
C THR A 162 35.75 3.33 -22.34
N GLN A 163 36.27 4.16 -21.43
CA GLN A 163 37.32 5.17 -21.67
C GLN A 163 37.00 6.16 -22.81
N THR A 164 35.73 6.27 -23.20
CA THR A 164 35.30 7.07 -24.36
C THR A 164 35.36 8.56 -24.06
N ILE A 165 36.13 9.31 -24.86
CA ILE A 165 36.10 10.79 -24.84
C ILE A 165 34.75 11.25 -25.39
N LEU A 166 33.98 11.95 -24.56
CA LEU A 166 32.67 12.49 -24.92
C LEU A 166 32.82 13.90 -25.50
N SER A 167 33.66 14.72 -24.88
CA SER A 167 33.93 16.10 -25.32
C SER A 167 35.30 16.61 -24.88
N ILE A 168 35.82 17.59 -25.62
CA ILE A 168 37.03 18.35 -25.27
C ILE A 168 36.72 19.85 -25.47
N HIS A 169 36.82 20.60 -24.38
CA HIS A 169 36.51 22.03 -24.32
C HIS A 169 35.07 22.29 -24.83
N HIS A 170 34.87 23.18 -25.80
CA HIS A 170 33.55 23.44 -26.39
C HIS A 170 33.09 22.38 -27.42
N ASN A 171 33.93 21.40 -27.79
CA ASN A 171 33.61 20.43 -28.85
C ASN A 171 33.14 19.09 -28.28
N VAL A 172 31.96 18.63 -28.73
CA VAL A 172 31.54 17.23 -28.56
C VAL A 172 32.33 16.36 -29.54
N ILE A 173 32.95 15.29 -29.04
CA ILE A 173 33.82 14.38 -29.81
C ILE A 173 33.11 13.06 -30.10
N THR A 174 32.21 12.63 -29.22
CA THR A 174 31.38 11.43 -29.44
C THR A 174 30.36 11.65 -30.56
N GLN A 175 30.13 10.62 -31.37
CA GLN A 175 29.09 10.61 -32.40
C GLN A 175 27.67 10.38 -31.85
N ASN A 176 27.51 10.17 -30.53
CA ASN A 176 26.20 9.96 -29.90
C ASN A 176 25.39 11.28 -29.89
N PRO A 177 24.31 11.41 -30.70
CA PRO A 177 23.58 12.67 -30.85
C PRO A 177 22.76 13.07 -29.61
N ARG A 178 22.68 12.18 -28.61
CA ARG A 178 22.06 12.46 -27.32
C ARG A 178 22.96 13.29 -26.40
N ILE A 179 24.27 13.38 -26.69
CA ILE A 179 25.24 14.06 -25.84
C ILE A 179 25.49 15.48 -26.36
N SER A 180 25.32 16.47 -25.49
CA SER A 180 25.59 17.88 -25.80
C SER A 180 26.24 18.61 -24.62
N LEU A 181 26.94 19.70 -24.88
CA LEU A 181 27.54 20.56 -23.86
C LEU A 181 26.78 21.88 -23.70
N SER A 182 26.80 22.43 -22.49
CA SER A 182 26.73 23.87 -22.26
C SER A 182 27.82 24.30 -21.29
N TYR A 183 28.19 25.58 -21.28
CA TYR A 183 29.20 26.11 -20.37
C TYR A 183 28.92 27.58 -20.05
N ASN A 184 29.30 28.00 -18.85
CA ASN A 184 29.16 29.39 -18.40
C ASN A 184 30.55 29.93 -18.03
N ASP A 185 30.93 31.06 -18.63
CA ASP A 185 32.08 31.92 -18.27
C ASP A 185 33.39 31.16 -18.00
N HIS A 186 33.64 30.10 -18.78
CA HIS A 186 34.76 29.15 -18.64
C HIS A 186 34.87 28.43 -17.29
N ARG A 187 33.99 28.69 -16.33
CA ARG A 187 34.02 28.14 -14.97
C ARG A 187 33.19 26.87 -14.83
N SER A 188 31.96 26.86 -15.35
CA SER A 188 31.04 25.72 -15.23
C SER A 188 30.88 24.99 -16.55
N TRP A 189 31.04 23.68 -16.54
CA TRP A 189 31.04 22.79 -17.71
C TRP A 189 29.99 21.71 -17.51
N TYR A 190 28.94 21.73 -18.35
CA TYR A 190 27.76 20.88 -18.20
C TYR A 190 27.68 19.86 -19.32
N LEU A 191 27.72 18.58 -18.97
CA LEU A 191 27.44 17.46 -19.86
C LEU A 191 25.95 17.12 -19.79
N HIS A 192 25.24 17.30 -20.90
CA HIS A 192 23.85 16.92 -21.07
C HIS A 192 23.78 15.58 -21.79
N ILE A 193 22.95 14.66 -21.29
CA ILE A 193 22.68 13.36 -21.91
C ILE A 193 21.17 13.26 -22.06
N LYS A 194 20.67 13.37 -23.29
CA LYS A 194 19.24 13.34 -23.60
C LYS A 194 18.69 11.93 -23.70
N ASN A 195 17.41 11.74 -23.40
CA ASN A 195 16.71 10.47 -23.53
C ASN A 195 17.56 9.31 -22.96
N VAL A 196 17.86 9.38 -21.67
CA VAL A 196 18.80 8.50 -20.97
C VAL A 196 18.34 7.05 -21.03
N GLN A 197 19.25 6.15 -21.37
CA GLN A 197 19.04 4.71 -21.45
C GLN A 197 19.76 4.01 -20.30
N GLU A 198 19.37 2.79 -19.93
CA GLU A 198 20.07 2.04 -18.87
C GLU A 198 21.56 1.84 -19.16
N ALA A 199 21.93 1.71 -20.43
CA ALA A 199 23.32 1.63 -20.88
C ALA A 199 24.13 2.91 -20.65
N ASP A 200 23.51 4.05 -20.27
CA ASP A 200 24.21 5.26 -19.82
C ASP A 200 24.56 5.23 -18.31
N ARG A 201 24.06 4.25 -17.54
CA ARG A 201 24.40 4.10 -16.12
C ARG A 201 25.90 3.87 -15.97
N GLY A 202 26.57 4.64 -15.11
CA GLY A 202 28.01 4.47 -14.88
C GLY A 202 28.74 5.72 -14.38
N TRP A 203 30.07 5.62 -14.33
CA TRP A 203 30.95 6.71 -13.91
C TRP A 203 31.32 7.62 -15.08
N TYR A 204 31.11 8.92 -14.89
CA TYR A 204 31.54 9.98 -15.79
C TYR A 204 32.64 10.79 -15.13
N MET A 205 33.62 11.24 -15.90
CA MET A 205 34.81 11.92 -15.41
C MET A 205 35.02 13.24 -16.12
N CYS A 206 35.18 14.30 -15.32
CA CYS A 206 35.66 15.59 -15.77
C CYS A 206 37.18 15.63 -15.58
N GLN A 207 37.93 15.88 -16.64
CA GLN A 207 39.38 16.01 -16.65
C GLN A 207 39.79 17.43 -17.01
N VAL A 208 40.92 17.90 -16.49
CA VAL A 208 41.59 19.15 -16.91
C VAL A 208 43.02 18.81 -17.28
N ASN A 209 43.48 19.28 -18.45
CA ASN A 209 44.80 18.97 -19.02
C ASN A 209 45.97 19.72 -18.34
N THR A 210 45.96 19.82 -17.01
CA THR A 210 47.12 20.22 -16.22
C THR A 210 48.22 19.14 -16.28
N ASP A 211 49.44 19.50 -15.87
CA ASP A 211 50.48 18.53 -15.55
C ASP A 211 50.76 18.58 -14.03
N PRO A 212 50.55 17.49 -13.27
CA PRO A 212 49.87 16.25 -13.67
C PRO A 212 48.37 16.47 -13.95
N MET A 213 47.76 15.58 -14.73
CA MET A 213 46.35 15.70 -15.13
C MET A 213 45.39 15.57 -13.95
N ARG A 214 44.61 16.63 -13.70
CA ARG A 214 43.62 16.69 -12.61
C ARG A 214 42.27 16.15 -13.08
N SER A 215 41.59 15.36 -12.24
CA SER A 215 40.25 14.84 -12.55
C SER A 215 39.32 14.70 -11.34
N ARG A 216 38.01 14.67 -11.62
CA ARG A 216 36.93 14.29 -10.71
C ARG A 216 35.96 13.35 -11.42
N LYS A 217 35.30 12.49 -10.65
CA LYS A 217 34.28 11.55 -11.14
C LYS A 217 32.95 11.80 -10.43
N GLY A 218 31.85 11.57 -11.14
CA GLY A 218 30.49 11.50 -10.61
C GLY A 218 29.75 10.34 -11.27
N TYR A 219 28.77 9.78 -10.57
CA TYR A 219 28.03 8.60 -11.03
C TYR A 219 26.64 8.98 -11.55
N LEU A 220 26.28 8.46 -12.73
CA LEU A 220 24.94 8.54 -13.29
C LEU A 220 24.17 7.25 -12.96
N GLN A 221 23.18 7.36 -12.09
CA GLN A 221 22.29 6.27 -11.73
C GLN A 221 20.99 6.36 -12.53
N VAL A 222 20.85 5.50 -13.54
CA VAL A 222 19.61 5.38 -14.31
C VAL A 222 18.64 4.45 -13.59
N VAL A 223 17.44 4.93 -13.28
CA VAL A 223 16.35 4.17 -12.65
C VAL A 223 15.17 3.99 -13.61
N VAL A 224 14.42 2.90 -13.43
CA VAL A 224 13.34 2.46 -14.32
C VAL A 224 12.10 2.20 -13.46
N PRO A 225 10.96 2.88 -13.69
CA PRO A 225 9.70 2.59 -13.00
C PRO A 225 9.27 1.12 -13.15
N PRO A 226 8.46 0.58 -12.22
CA PRO A 226 7.98 -0.80 -12.29
C PRO A 226 7.07 -1.00 -13.52
N SER A 227 7.15 -2.18 -14.12
CA SER A 227 6.29 -2.68 -15.19
C SER A 227 5.91 -4.13 -14.91
N ILE A 228 4.64 -4.51 -15.08
CA ILE A 228 4.14 -5.86 -14.83
C ILE A 228 4.21 -6.68 -16.12
N VAL A 229 4.76 -7.89 -16.04
CA VAL A 229 4.95 -8.78 -17.19
C VAL A 229 3.68 -9.61 -17.38
N ASP A 230 2.81 -9.16 -18.30
CA ASP A 230 1.48 -9.76 -18.52
C ASP A 230 1.49 -11.25 -18.86
N LYS A 231 2.58 -11.77 -19.45
CA LYS A 231 2.71 -13.18 -19.86
C LYS A 231 3.05 -14.13 -18.72
N GLU A 232 3.57 -13.60 -17.61
CA GLU A 232 4.01 -14.37 -16.42
C GLU A 232 3.11 -14.08 -15.20
N THR A 233 2.27 -13.05 -15.32
CA THR A 233 1.29 -12.63 -14.33
C THR A 233 -0.08 -13.22 -14.65
N SER A 234 -0.73 -13.79 -13.64
CA SER A 234 -2.04 -14.43 -13.75
C SER A 234 -3.10 -13.50 -14.35
N THR A 235 -4.04 -14.09 -15.08
CA THR A 235 -5.30 -13.48 -15.52
C THR A 235 -6.44 -13.94 -14.62
N ASP A 236 -7.64 -13.40 -14.83
CA ASP A 236 -8.86 -13.87 -14.17
C ASP A 236 -8.99 -15.39 -14.25
N LEU A 237 -9.37 -16.00 -13.12
CA LEU A 237 -9.28 -17.44 -12.89
C LEU A 237 -10.60 -17.98 -12.35
N VAL A 238 -11.07 -19.09 -12.91
CA VAL A 238 -12.27 -19.80 -12.43
C VAL A 238 -11.86 -21.18 -11.92
N VAL A 239 -12.09 -21.45 -10.63
CA VAL A 239 -11.78 -22.73 -9.97
C VAL A 239 -12.99 -23.27 -9.23
N ARG A 240 -12.94 -24.52 -8.76
CA ARG A 240 -13.92 -25.08 -7.82
C ARG A 240 -13.53 -24.83 -6.36
N GLU A 241 -14.54 -24.73 -5.50
CA GLU A 241 -14.37 -24.71 -4.05
C GLU A 241 -13.58 -25.95 -3.57
N THR A 242 -12.81 -25.81 -2.48
CA THR A 242 -11.83 -26.75 -1.90
C THR A 242 -10.52 -26.99 -2.69
N VAL A 243 -10.36 -26.45 -3.90
CA VAL A 243 -9.11 -26.57 -4.68
C VAL A 243 -8.04 -25.58 -4.19
N ASN A 244 -6.74 -25.90 -4.34
CA ASN A 244 -5.66 -24.95 -4.08
C ASN A 244 -5.40 -24.06 -5.31
N VAL A 245 -5.21 -22.75 -5.10
CA VAL A 245 -4.92 -21.75 -6.14
C VAL A 245 -3.56 -21.10 -5.90
N THR A 246 -2.89 -20.74 -6.99
CA THR A 246 -1.69 -19.92 -6.97
C THR A 246 -1.89 -18.77 -7.95
N LEU A 247 -1.87 -17.54 -7.45
CA LEU A 247 -1.85 -16.32 -8.28
C LEU A 247 -0.41 -15.82 -8.36
N THR A 248 0.07 -15.59 -9.57
CA THR A 248 1.43 -15.10 -9.88
C THR A 248 1.38 -13.67 -10.40
N CYS A 249 2.39 -12.86 -10.06
CA CYS A 249 2.58 -11.53 -10.62
C CYS A 249 4.07 -11.21 -10.72
N LYS A 250 4.57 -11.13 -11.95
CA LYS A 250 5.97 -10.80 -12.22
C LYS A 250 6.08 -9.31 -12.53
N ALA A 251 7.00 -8.62 -11.85
CA ALA A 251 7.34 -7.24 -12.15
C ALA A 251 8.82 -7.08 -12.56
N VAL A 252 9.10 -6.06 -13.36
CA VAL A 252 10.45 -5.65 -13.81
C VAL A 252 10.64 -4.14 -13.64
N GLY A 253 11.87 -3.71 -13.38
CA GLY A 253 12.22 -2.31 -13.14
C GLY A 253 13.64 -2.19 -12.55
N TYR A 254 14.08 -0.97 -12.26
CA TYR A 254 15.35 -0.73 -11.55
C TYR A 254 15.21 0.43 -10.54
N PRO A 255 15.35 0.21 -9.22
CA PRO A 255 15.65 -1.07 -8.56
C PRO A 255 14.62 -2.18 -8.83
N GLU A 256 14.94 -3.42 -8.48
CA GLU A 256 14.02 -4.55 -8.64
C GLU A 256 12.70 -4.27 -7.89
N PRO A 257 11.52 -4.41 -8.53
CA PRO A 257 10.25 -4.12 -7.87
C PRO A 257 9.91 -5.10 -6.77
N TYR A 258 9.55 -4.56 -5.62
CA TYR A 258 8.78 -5.27 -4.61
C TYR A 258 7.36 -5.49 -5.13
N VAL A 259 6.83 -6.70 -4.91
CA VAL A 259 5.46 -7.08 -5.27
C VAL A 259 4.69 -7.46 -4.01
N MET A 260 3.45 -6.99 -3.92
CA MET A 260 2.53 -7.27 -2.83
C MET A 260 1.10 -7.47 -3.37
N TRP A 261 0.32 -8.29 -2.69
CA TRP A 261 -1.09 -8.56 -3.00
C TRP A 261 -2.00 -7.97 -1.94
N ARG A 262 -3.17 -7.48 -2.37
CA ARG A 262 -4.31 -7.10 -1.52
C ARG A 262 -5.62 -7.41 -2.22
N ARG A 263 -6.74 -7.35 -1.52
CA ARG A 263 -8.07 -7.32 -2.17
C ARG A 263 -8.42 -5.91 -2.67
N GLU A 264 -9.28 -5.84 -3.68
CA GLU A 264 -9.83 -4.60 -4.28
C GLU A 264 -10.94 -4.00 -3.41
N ASP A 265 -11.79 -4.84 -2.83
CA ASP A 265 -12.85 -4.46 -1.87
C ASP A 265 -12.28 -3.82 -0.59
N GLY A 266 -11.13 -4.31 -0.11
CA GLY A 266 -10.46 -3.85 1.10
C GLY A 266 -10.58 -4.82 2.27
N ASP A 267 -11.18 -5.99 2.07
CA ASP A 267 -11.23 -7.06 3.08
C ASP A 267 -9.85 -7.73 3.25
N ASP A 268 -9.69 -8.49 4.33
CA ASP A 268 -8.52 -9.33 4.56
C ASP A 268 -8.43 -10.50 3.56
N ILE A 269 -7.20 -10.89 3.25
CA ILE A 269 -6.88 -12.19 2.65
C ILE A 269 -6.67 -13.18 3.78
N PHE A 270 -7.47 -14.25 3.84
CA PHE A 270 -7.16 -15.40 4.70
C PHE A 270 -5.97 -16.15 4.10
N TYR A 271 -4.82 -16.11 4.78
CA TYR A 271 -3.54 -16.63 4.30
C TYR A 271 -2.78 -17.32 5.44
N ASN A 272 -2.32 -18.55 5.20
CA ASN A 272 -1.60 -19.39 6.16
C ASN A 272 -2.26 -19.60 7.56
N GLY A 273 -3.56 -19.29 7.69
CA GLY A 273 -4.32 -19.44 8.94
C GLY A 273 -4.68 -18.11 9.61
N GLU A 274 -4.19 -16.98 9.11
CA GLU A 274 -4.45 -15.63 9.63
C GLU A 274 -5.16 -14.76 8.58
N ASN A 275 -5.87 -13.73 9.03
CA ASN A 275 -6.46 -12.70 8.17
C ASN A 275 -5.47 -11.55 8.01
N VAL A 276 -5.06 -11.23 6.78
CA VAL A 276 -4.09 -10.17 6.50
C VAL A 276 -4.50 -9.27 5.33
N ASN A 277 -4.42 -7.96 5.56
CA ASN A 277 -4.76 -6.92 4.58
C ASN A 277 -3.84 -6.94 3.34
N VAL A 278 -2.62 -7.48 3.50
CA VAL A 278 -1.54 -7.53 2.51
C VAL A 278 -0.81 -8.86 2.61
N VAL A 279 -0.47 -9.46 1.48
CA VAL A 279 0.46 -10.59 1.37
C VAL A 279 1.64 -10.21 0.48
N ASP A 280 2.86 -10.34 0.99
CA ASP A 280 4.08 -9.96 0.29
C ASP A 280 4.62 -11.07 -0.64
N GLY A 281 5.15 -10.67 -1.81
CA GLY A 281 5.81 -11.53 -2.78
C GLY A 281 5.10 -11.65 -4.13
N GLU A 282 5.82 -12.13 -5.15
CA GLU A 282 5.30 -12.34 -6.51
C GLU A 282 4.23 -13.44 -6.61
N VAL A 283 4.03 -14.25 -5.57
CA VAL A 283 3.18 -15.45 -5.59
C VAL A 283 2.29 -15.51 -4.36
N LEU A 284 0.98 -15.42 -4.56
CA LEU A 284 -0.04 -15.64 -3.53
C LEU A 284 -0.60 -17.06 -3.67
N HIS A 285 -0.39 -17.90 -2.65
CA HIS A 285 -0.91 -19.26 -2.61
C HIS A 285 -2.10 -19.37 -1.65
N ILE A 286 -3.26 -19.79 -2.15
CA ILE A 286 -4.49 -19.95 -1.38
C ILE A 286 -4.83 -21.44 -1.33
N THR A 287 -4.75 -22.05 -0.16
CA THR A 287 -5.10 -23.47 0.02
C THR A 287 -6.59 -23.63 0.34
N LYS A 288 -7.21 -24.71 -0.17
CA LYS A 288 -8.63 -25.04 0.04
C LYS A 288 -9.58 -23.84 -0.18
N VAL A 289 -9.47 -23.19 -1.33
CA VAL A 289 -10.25 -22.00 -1.71
C VAL A 289 -11.74 -22.18 -1.42
N SER A 290 -12.30 -21.29 -0.61
CA SER A 290 -13.74 -21.17 -0.34
C SER A 290 -14.35 -19.96 -1.05
N ARG A 291 -15.68 -19.89 -1.14
CA ARG A 291 -16.41 -18.74 -1.72
C ARG A 291 -16.06 -17.39 -1.09
N LEU A 292 -15.59 -17.35 0.16
CA LEU A 292 -15.13 -16.12 0.82
C LEU A 292 -13.83 -15.55 0.18
N HIS A 293 -13.07 -16.39 -0.51
CA HIS A 293 -11.91 -15.99 -1.33
C HIS A 293 -12.32 -15.58 -2.76
N MET A 294 -13.62 -15.60 -3.10
CA MET A 294 -14.09 -14.98 -4.34
C MET A 294 -13.92 -13.46 -4.24
N GLY A 295 -13.38 -12.85 -5.28
CA GLY A 295 -13.16 -11.41 -5.31
C GLY A 295 -12.11 -10.99 -6.33
N ALA A 296 -11.81 -9.70 -6.32
CA ALA A 296 -10.76 -9.13 -7.15
C ALA A 296 -9.51 -8.86 -6.31
N TYR A 297 -8.40 -9.43 -6.75
CA TYR A 297 -7.09 -9.28 -6.14
C TYR A 297 -6.28 -8.26 -6.95
N LEU A 298 -5.57 -7.37 -6.25
CA LEU A 298 -4.65 -6.42 -6.84
C LEU A 298 -3.23 -6.85 -6.50
N CYS A 299 -2.49 -7.28 -7.52
CA CYS A 299 -1.03 -7.23 -7.46
C CYS A 299 -0.59 -5.76 -7.56
N ILE A 300 0.30 -5.32 -6.68
CA ILE A 300 0.91 -3.98 -6.70
C ILE A 300 2.42 -4.14 -6.78
N ALA A 301 3.06 -3.43 -7.72
CA ALA A 301 4.50 -3.45 -7.92
C ALA A 301 5.11 -2.04 -7.69
N SER A 302 6.17 -1.98 -6.89
CA SER A 302 6.85 -0.73 -6.53
C SER A 302 8.35 -0.91 -6.24
N ASN A 303 9.19 -0.01 -6.73
CA ASN A 303 10.63 0.05 -6.44
C ASN A 303 11.07 1.43 -5.91
N GLY A 304 10.12 2.23 -5.42
CA GLY A 304 10.34 3.63 -5.01
C GLY A 304 10.47 4.64 -6.17
N VAL A 305 10.42 4.20 -7.43
CA VAL A 305 10.46 5.07 -8.62
C VAL A 305 9.03 5.26 -9.16
N PRO A 306 8.45 6.47 -9.08
CA PRO A 306 7.06 6.68 -9.53
C PRO A 306 6.90 6.54 -11.06
N PRO A 307 5.73 6.05 -11.54
CA PRO A 307 4.59 5.58 -10.74
C PRO A 307 4.78 4.12 -10.27
N SER A 308 4.35 3.82 -9.04
CA SER A 308 3.98 2.45 -8.67
C SER A 308 2.75 2.03 -9.48
N ILE A 309 2.62 0.75 -9.80
CA ILE A 309 1.56 0.22 -10.67
C ILE A 309 0.86 -0.98 -10.04
N SER A 310 -0.29 -1.35 -10.59
CA SER A 310 -1.03 -2.54 -10.18
C SER A 310 -1.66 -3.28 -11.36
N LYS A 311 -1.94 -4.57 -11.17
CA LYS A 311 -2.76 -5.39 -12.06
C LYS A 311 -3.84 -6.11 -11.25
N ARG A 312 -5.07 -6.03 -11.75
CA ARG A 312 -6.25 -6.71 -11.20
C ARG A 312 -6.32 -8.13 -11.74
N VAL A 313 -6.70 -9.06 -10.87
CA VAL A 313 -6.90 -10.49 -11.16
C VAL A 313 -8.17 -10.94 -10.42
N GLU A 314 -9.20 -11.35 -11.16
CA GLU A 314 -10.47 -11.78 -10.56
C GLU A 314 -10.48 -13.30 -10.30
N LEU A 315 -10.62 -13.69 -9.03
CA LEU A 315 -10.75 -15.08 -8.62
C LEU A 315 -12.22 -15.43 -8.43
N ARG A 316 -12.72 -16.34 -9.28
CA ARG A 316 -14.10 -16.84 -9.23
C ARG A 316 -14.13 -18.29 -8.74
N VAL A 317 -14.88 -18.53 -7.68
CA VAL A 317 -14.98 -19.84 -7.01
C VAL A 317 -16.31 -20.49 -7.36
N GLN A 318 -16.27 -21.70 -7.88
CA GLN A 318 -17.42 -22.50 -8.29
C GLN A 318 -17.87 -23.46 -7.17
N PHE A 319 -19.14 -23.37 -6.78
CA PHE A 319 -19.74 -24.16 -5.72
C PHE A 319 -21.20 -24.54 -6.07
N PRO A 320 -21.69 -25.72 -5.64
CA PRO A 320 -23.08 -26.12 -5.84
C PRO A 320 -24.03 -25.18 -5.08
N PRO A 321 -25.32 -25.12 -5.46
CA PRO A 321 -26.26 -24.21 -4.80
C PRO A 321 -26.45 -24.60 -3.33
N MET A 322 -26.62 -23.59 -2.48
CA MET A 322 -27.01 -23.76 -1.07
C MET A 322 -28.24 -22.91 -0.77
N LEU A 323 -29.19 -23.46 -0.03
CA LEU A 323 -30.42 -22.81 0.39
C LEU A 323 -30.36 -22.37 1.86
N SER A 324 -30.98 -21.23 2.15
CA SER A 324 -31.30 -20.76 3.50
C SER A 324 -32.75 -20.27 3.51
N ILE A 325 -33.52 -20.69 4.51
CA ILE A 325 -34.95 -20.42 4.63
C ILE A 325 -35.16 -19.68 5.96
N PRO A 326 -35.72 -18.45 5.97
CA PRO A 326 -36.03 -17.75 7.22
C PRO A 326 -37.07 -18.50 8.07
N ASN A 327 -38.18 -18.89 7.43
CA ASN A 327 -39.32 -19.53 8.08
C ASN A 327 -39.65 -20.85 7.35
N GLN A 328 -39.37 -21.99 7.98
CA GLN A 328 -39.72 -23.32 7.46
C GLN A 328 -41.19 -23.70 7.73
N LEU A 329 -41.89 -22.91 8.54
CA LEU A 329 -43.30 -23.05 8.86
C LEU A 329 -43.95 -21.66 8.80
N GLU A 330 -44.94 -21.51 7.94
CA GLU A 330 -45.75 -20.31 7.77
C GLU A 330 -47.21 -20.58 8.12
N GLY A 331 -47.87 -19.56 8.69
CA GLY A 331 -49.26 -19.66 9.13
C GLY A 331 -50.15 -18.66 8.39
N ALA A 332 -51.17 -19.13 7.69
CA ALA A 332 -52.13 -18.28 6.98
C ALA A 332 -53.58 -18.65 7.28
N TYR A 333 -54.47 -17.65 7.32
CA TYR A 333 -55.92 -17.88 7.36
C TYR A 333 -56.53 -17.82 5.95
N ILE A 334 -57.68 -18.47 5.76
CA ILE A 334 -58.37 -18.47 4.46
C ILE A 334 -58.73 -17.04 4.03
N GLY A 335 -58.33 -16.66 2.81
CA GLY A 335 -58.47 -15.31 2.24
C GLY A 335 -57.26 -14.39 2.44
N GLN A 336 -56.24 -14.80 3.19
CA GLN A 336 -55.00 -14.04 3.37
C GLN A 336 -54.11 -14.10 2.12
N ASP A 337 -53.33 -13.04 1.85
CA ASP A 337 -52.14 -13.12 0.97
C ASP A 337 -50.92 -13.50 1.83
N VAL A 338 -50.21 -14.57 1.47
CA VAL A 338 -48.97 -15.01 2.16
C VAL A 338 -47.80 -15.06 1.17
N SER A 339 -46.57 -14.90 1.67
CA SER A 339 -45.33 -15.03 0.90
C SER A 339 -44.42 -16.05 1.56
N LEU A 340 -43.92 -17.02 0.80
CA LEU A 340 -42.90 -17.96 1.24
C LEU A 340 -41.54 -17.50 0.69
N GLU A 341 -40.48 -17.50 1.50
CA GLU A 341 -39.17 -16.94 1.13
C GLU A 341 -38.02 -17.96 1.25
N CYS A 342 -37.13 -17.97 0.26
CA CYS A 342 -35.85 -18.67 0.31
C CYS A 342 -34.71 -17.78 -0.23
N HIS A 343 -33.52 -17.96 0.33
CA HIS A 343 -32.27 -17.36 -0.14
C HIS A 343 -31.38 -18.46 -0.70
N THR A 344 -30.68 -18.17 -1.79
CA THR A 344 -29.77 -19.11 -2.46
C THR A 344 -28.41 -18.49 -2.68
N GLU A 345 -27.35 -19.24 -2.40
CA GLU A 345 -26.00 -18.93 -2.87
C GLU A 345 -25.58 -19.96 -3.94
N ALA A 346 -25.14 -19.52 -5.12
CA ALA A 346 -24.66 -20.42 -6.17
C ALA A 346 -23.70 -19.73 -7.14
N TYR A 347 -22.55 -20.38 -7.44
CA TYR A 347 -21.70 -19.98 -8.57
C TYR A 347 -21.23 -21.19 -9.42
N PRO A 348 -21.51 -21.26 -10.74
CA PRO A 348 -22.28 -20.30 -11.53
C PRO A 348 -23.72 -20.14 -11.03
N THR A 349 -24.34 -19.02 -11.40
CA THR A 349 -25.69 -18.63 -10.96
C THR A 349 -26.71 -19.73 -11.21
N SER A 350 -27.49 -20.07 -10.19
CA SER A 350 -28.53 -21.11 -10.28
C SER A 350 -29.78 -20.65 -11.05
N ILE A 351 -30.47 -21.64 -11.62
CA ILE A 351 -31.88 -21.56 -11.96
C ILE A 351 -32.65 -21.92 -10.69
N ASN A 352 -33.60 -21.08 -10.30
CA ASN A 352 -34.40 -21.24 -9.08
C ASN A 352 -35.89 -21.37 -9.46
N TYR A 353 -36.60 -22.30 -8.85
CA TYR A 353 -38.03 -22.53 -9.09
C TYR A 353 -38.73 -23.13 -7.87
N TRP A 354 -40.06 -23.12 -7.87
CA TRP A 354 -40.88 -23.66 -6.78
C TRP A 354 -41.61 -24.92 -7.24
N THR A 355 -41.72 -25.91 -6.36
CA THR A 355 -42.54 -27.13 -6.53
C THR A 355 -43.44 -27.36 -5.32
N THR A 356 -44.50 -28.14 -5.49
CA THR A 356 -45.24 -28.76 -4.39
C THR A 356 -44.50 -29.99 -3.85
N GLU A 357 -44.93 -30.52 -2.70
CA GLU A 357 -44.47 -31.82 -2.16
C GLU A 357 -44.64 -33.00 -3.13
N SER A 358 -45.61 -32.92 -4.07
CA SER A 358 -45.80 -33.90 -5.15
C SER A 358 -44.77 -33.77 -6.30
N GLY A 359 -43.93 -32.74 -6.28
CA GLY A 359 -42.97 -32.42 -7.34
C GLY A 359 -43.53 -31.63 -8.53
N ASP A 360 -44.80 -31.19 -8.46
CA ASP A 360 -45.42 -30.39 -9.52
C ASP A 360 -44.86 -28.96 -9.52
N MET A 361 -44.45 -28.47 -10.69
CA MET A 361 -43.82 -27.15 -10.84
C MET A 361 -44.86 -26.02 -10.75
N ILE A 362 -44.60 -25.06 -9.87
CA ILE A 362 -45.48 -23.91 -9.63
C ILE A 362 -45.12 -22.81 -10.63
N VAL A 363 -46.07 -22.47 -11.50
CA VAL A 363 -45.93 -21.46 -12.55
C VAL A 363 -46.66 -20.18 -12.14
N SER A 364 -46.04 -19.01 -12.37
CA SER A 364 -46.65 -17.72 -12.04
C SER A 364 -47.92 -17.42 -12.83
N GLY A 365 -48.94 -16.90 -12.15
CA GLY A 365 -50.26 -16.52 -12.66
C GLY A 365 -51.06 -15.74 -11.60
N ASP A 366 -52.39 -15.75 -11.68
CA ASP A 366 -53.24 -14.95 -10.78
C ASP A 366 -53.22 -15.40 -9.31
N LYS A 367 -52.97 -16.70 -9.07
CA LYS A 367 -53.00 -17.35 -7.75
C LYS A 367 -51.63 -17.43 -7.08
N TYR A 368 -50.63 -17.78 -7.86
CA TYR A 368 -49.24 -17.99 -7.45
C TYR A 368 -48.34 -17.00 -8.19
N GLU A 369 -47.50 -16.26 -7.48
CA GLU A 369 -46.63 -15.24 -8.03
C GLU A 369 -45.21 -15.49 -7.54
N ALA A 370 -44.43 -16.23 -8.33
CA ALA A 370 -43.02 -16.47 -8.07
C ALA A 370 -42.16 -15.30 -8.55
N VAL A 371 -41.40 -14.71 -7.62
CA VAL A 371 -40.50 -13.57 -7.84
C VAL A 371 -39.07 -14.01 -7.49
N SER A 372 -38.10 -13.66 -8.34
CA SER A 372 -36.68 -13.88 -8.09
C SER A 372 -35.88 -12.59 -8.25
N VAL A 373 -35.07 -12.24 -7.25
CA VAL A 373 -34.17 -11.07 -7.25
C VAL A 373 -32.72 -11.56 -7.23
N ASP A 374 -32.00 -11.25 -8.30
CA ASP A 374 -30.60 -11.64 -8.48
C ASP A 374 -29.64 -10.57 -7.91
N ASN A 375 -28.71 -10.99 -7.06
CA ASN A 375 -27.67 -10.15 -6.46
C ASN A 375 -26.30 -10.85 -6.53
N GLY A 376 -25.77 -10.98 -7.75
CA GLY A 376 -24.49 -11.65 -8.01
C GLY A 376 -24.60 -13.18 -7.91
N TYR A 377 -23.85 -13.79 -7.00
CA TYR A 377 -23.96 -15.22 -6.67
C TYR A 377 -25.07 -15.52 -5.66
N ASN A 378 -25.64 -14.49 -5.03
CA ASN A 378 -26.79 -14.61 -4.12
C ASN A 378 -28.08 -14.30 -4.88
N LYS A 379 -29.13 -15.10 -4.69
CA LYS A 379 -30.48 -14.82 -5.22
C LYS A 379 -31.53 -15.03 -4.15
N TYR A 380 -32.50 -14.11 -4.10
CA TYR A 380 -33.66 -14.17 -3.23
C TYR A 380 -34.84 -14.66 -4.08
N MET A 381 -35.60 -15.64 -3.59
CA MET A 381 -36.80 -16.14 -4.26
C MET A 381 -37.98 -16.12 -3.30
N MET A 382 -39.11 -15.61 -3.78
CA MET A 382 -40.35 -15.48 -3.02
C MET A 382 -41.49 -16.10 -3.84
N LEU A 383 -42.32 -16.92 -3.20
CA LEU A 383 -43.60 -17.37 -3.75
C LEU A 383 -44.73 -16.68 -3.01
N LYS A 384 -45.36 -15.70 -3.65
CA LYS A 384 -46.57 -15.09 -3.11
C LYS A 384 -47.79 -15.92 -3.51
N ILE A 385 -48.57 -16.35 -2.53
CA ILE A 385 -49.83 -17.09 -2.69
C ILE A 385 -50.96 -16.13 -2.33
N ARG A 386 -51.79 -15.79 -3.31
CA ARG A 386 -52.86 -14.79 -3.15
C ARG A 386 -54.15 -15.44 -2.68
N SER A 387 -54.88 -14.80 -1.76
CA SER A 387 -56.17 -15.26 -1.20
C SER A 387 -56.19 -16.78 -0.90
N VAL A 388 -55.42 -17.19 0.11
CA VAL A 388 -55.22 -18.59 0.54
C VAL A 388 -56.55 -19.34 0.73
N SER A 389 -56.57 -20.60 0.32
CA SER A 389 -57.72 -21.50 0.34
C SER A 389 -57.31 -22.87 0.90
N SER A 390 -58.29 -23.71 1.24
CA SER A 390 -58.02 -25.01 1.88
C SER A 390 -57.19 -25.99 1.03
N THR A 391 -57.02 -25.74 -0.27
CA THR A 391 -56.15 -26.51 -1.17
C THR A 391 -54.74 -25.95 -1.33
N ASP A 392 -54.42 -24.81 -0.72
CA ASP A 392 -53.06 -24.24 -0.71
C ASP A 392 -52.26 -24.67 0.54
N PHE A 393 -52.89 -25.23 1.57
CA PHE A 393 -52.19 -25.73 2.75
C PHE A 393 -51.48 -27.06 2.45
N GLY A 394 -50.24 -27.19 2.94
CA GLY A 394 -49.35 -28.30 2.60
C GLY A 394 -47.89 -27.87 2.56
N SER A 395 -47.02 -28.70 1.99
CA SER A 395 -45.59 -28.41 1.88
C SER A 395 -45.20 -27.94 0.47
N TYR A 396 -44.41 -26.88 0.44
CA TYR A 396 -43.79 -26.27 -0.73
C TYR A 396 -42.28 -26.49 -0.69
N GLN A 397 -41.66 -26.67 -1.85
CA GLN A 397 -40.21 -26.72 -2.00
C GLN A 397 -39.72 -25.55 -2.85
N CYS A 398 -38.72 -24.83 -2.36
CA CYS A 398 -37.87 -23.99 -3.19
C CYS A 398 -36.68 -24.82 -3.69
N VAL A 399 -36.41 -24.81 -4.99
CA VAL A 399 -35.36 -25.64 -5.62
C VAL A 399 -34.38 -24.74 -6.36
N ALA A 400 -33.08 -25.01 -6.20
CA ALA A 400 -31.99 -24.26 -6.80
C ALA A 400 -30.99 -25.20 -7.49
N LYS A 401 -30.70 -24.96 -8.77
CA LYS A 401 -29.91 -25.85 -9.64
C LYS A 401 -28.84 -25.08 -10.42
N ASN A 402 -27.59 -25.53 -10.40
CA ASN A 402 -26.53 -25.02 -11.27
C ASN A 402 -25.73 -26.16 -11.94
N SER A 403 -24.62 -25.82 -12.62
CA SER A 403 -23.78 -26.78 -13.36
C SER A 403 -22.97 -27.76 -12.49
N LEU A 404 -23.14 -27.74 -11.16
CA LEU A 404 -22.36 -28.52 -10.19
C LEU A 404 -23.24 -29.33 -9.24
N GLY A 405 -24.51 -28.96 -9.09
CA GLY A 405 -25.44 -29.61 -8.17
C GLY A 405 -26.81 -28.96 -8.16
N GLU A 406 -27.66 -29.53 -7.31
CA GLU A 406 -29.06 -29.19 -7.11
C GLU A 406 -29.37 -29.35 -5.62
N THR A 407 -30.20 -28.48 -5.07
CA THR A 407 -30.64 -28.54 -3.67
C THR A 407 -32.07 -28.01 -3.57
N ASP A 408 -32.85 -28.58 -2.68
CA ASP A 408 -34.21 -28.17 -2.36
C ASP A 408 -34.35 -27.79 -0.88
N GLY A 409 -35.44 -27.12 -0.55
CA GLY A 409 -35.72 -26.62 0.78
C GLY A 409 -37.22 -26.54 1.06
N LEU A 410 -37.66 -27.21 2.12
CA LEU A 410 -39.07 -27.38 2.46
C LEU A 410 -39.61 -26.23 3.31
N ILE A 411 -40.78 -25.72 2.95
CA ILE A 411 -41.59 -24.77 3.73
C ILE A 411 -43.00 -25.35 3.86
N LYS A 412 -43.52 -25.45 5.09
CA LYS A 412 -44.88 -25.90 5.37
C LYS A 412 -45.80 -24.70 5.56
N LEU A 413 -46.94 -24.66 4.86
CA LEU A 413 -47.98 -23.66 5.04
C LEU A 413 -49.17 -24.29 5.76
N ASP A 414 -49.46 -23.83 6.98
CA ASP A 414 -50.52 -24.34 7.84
C ASP A 414 -51.68 -23.34 8.01
N GLU A 415 -52.89 -23.87 8.18
CA GLU A 415 -54.08 -23.07 8.46
C GLU A 415 -54.08 -22.56 9.90
N ILE A 416 -54.17 -21.24 10.07
CA ILE A 416 -54.39 -20.60 11.38
C ILE A 416 -55.80 -19.99 11.45
N PRO A 417 -56.42 -19.91 12.64
CA PRO A 417 -57.72 -19.26 12.79
C PRO A 417 -57.69 -17.81 12.30
N ALA A 418 -58.67 -17.43 11.47
CA ALA A 418 -58.82 -16.05 11.01
C ALA A 418 -58.96 -15.09 12.22
N PRO A 419 -58.33 -13.90 12.17
CA PRO A 419 -58.33 -12.96 13.29
C PRO A 419 -59.76 -12.51 13.62
N SER A 420 -60.25 -12.92 14.79
CA SER A 420 -61.61 -12.65 15.21
C SER A 420 -61.80 -11.17 15.51
N THR A 421 -62.44 -10.45 14.58
CA THR A 421 -62.88 -9.07 14.80
C THR A 421 -63.88 -9.06 15.96
N THR A 422 -63.38 -8.73 17.15
CA THR A 422 -64.19 -8.65 18.36
C THR A 422 -65.05 -7.39 18.27
N THR A 423 -66.22 -7.54 17.63
CA THR A 423 -67.25 -6.51 17.57
C THR A 423 -67.76 -6.25 18.97
N THR A 424 -67.19 -5.24 19.63
CA THR A 424 -67.60 -4.78 20.96
C THR A 424 -69.05 -4.29 20.91
N SER A 425 -69.99 -5.21 21.09
CA SER A 425 -71.42 -4.91 21.18
C SER A 425 -71.67 -4.11 22.46
N THR A 426 -71.80 -2.80 22.32
CA THR A 426 -71.99 -1.87 23.43
C THR A 426 -73.34 -2.11 24.13
N VAL A 427 -73.36 -3.02 25.11
CA VAL A 427 -74.56 -3.28 25.91
C VAL A 427 -74.84 -2.07 26.79
N ILE A 428 -75.84 -1.28 26.42
CA ILE A 428 -76.31 -0.12 27.18
C ILE A 428 -77.12 -0.62 28.39
N THR A 429 -76.41 -1.06 29.44
CA THR A 429 -77.03 -1.44 30.71
C THR A 429 -77.31 -0.18 31.54
N THR A 430 -78.59 0.19 31.63
CA THR A 430 -79.04 1.35 32.42
C THR A 430 -78.85 1.12 33.92
N ALA A 431 -77.87 1.82 34.53
CA ALA A 431 -77.52 1.65 35.95
C ALA A 431 -78.53 2.33 36.90
N THR A 432 -79.49 1.57 37.43
CA THR A 432 -80.37 2.01 38.52
C THR A 432 -79.67 1.88 39.88
N ASN A 433 -79.71 2.96 40.68
CA ASN A 433 -78.95 3.08 41.93
C ASN A 433 -79.65 2.44 43.13
N VAL A 434 -78.95 1.59 43.90
CA VAL A 434 -79.30 1.28 45.30
C VAL A 434 -78.03 1.38 46.17
N LYS A 435 -78.14 2.07 47.32
CA LYS A 435 -77.00 2.51 48.15
C LYS A 435 -76.82 1.67 49.43
N LYS A 436 -75.57 1.36 49.78
CA LYS A 436 -75.06 1.24 51.17
C LYS A 436 -73.74 2.03 51.21
N LYS A 437 -73.56 3.11 51.99
CA LYS A 437 -73.40 3.19 53.47
C LYS A 437 -72.38 2.14 53.97
N GLY A 438 -71.22 2.49 54.54
CA GLY A 438 -70.55 3.77 54.83
C GLY A 438 -69.05 3.50 55.10
N ARG A 439 -68.21 4.38 55.66
CA ARG A 439 -68.44 5.61 56.46
C ARG A 439 -67.19 6.51 56.40
N LEU A 440 -67.38 7.79 56.73
CA LEU A 440 -66.43 8.92 56.84
C LEU A 440 -65.07 8.53 57.49
N ALA A 441 -63.95 9.26 57.31
CA ALA A 441 -63.80 10.73 57.35
C ALA A 441 -62.39 11.20 56.82
N ASN A 442 -62.03 12.48 56.63
CA ASN A 442 -62.72 13.77 56.79
C ASN A 442 -61.93 14.93 56.11
N LYS A 443 -62.62 15.95 55.55
CA LYS A 443 -62.29 17.41 55.57
C LYS A 443 -60.96 17.95 54.92
N HIS A 444 -60.88 19.19 54.41
CA HIS A 444 -61.92 20.16 53.96
C HIS A 444 -61.35 21.30 53.08
N TRP A 445 -61.73 21.31 51.79
CA TRP A 445 -62.16 22.44 50.94
C TRP A 445 -61.69 23.90 51.17
N ARG A 446 -61.13 24.50 50.10
CA ARG A 446 -61.63 25.69 49.32
C ARG A 446 -60.57 26.07 48.24
N ASP A 447 -60.87 26.68 47.08
CA ASP A 447 -62.15 27.09 46.47
C ASP A 447 -62.12 27.05 44.90
N ARG A 448 -63.22 27.49 44.26
CA ARG A 448 -63.57 27.52 42.81
C ARG A 448 -62.87 28.60 41.94
N PRO A 449 -63.10 28.70 40.58
CA PRO A 449 -63.41 27.68 39.54
C PRO A 449 -62.71 27.91 38.14
N SER A 450 -63.06 27.04 37.17
CA SER A 450 -63.40 27.37 35.75
C SER A 450 -62.39 27.24 34.58
N ASP A 451 -63.01 26.90 33.45
CA ASP A 451 -62.69 27.14 32.02
C ASP A 451 -61.60 26.32 31.26
N ASN A 452 -62.12 25.50 30.34
CA ASN A 452 -61.71 25.25 28.95
C ASN A 452 -60.28 25.66 28.50
N LEU A 453 -59.53 24.71 27.89
CA LEU A 453 -59.31 24.69 26.42
C LEU A 453 -58.52 23.44 25.94
N VAL A 454 -58.63 23.18 24.64
CA VAL A 454 -57.90 22.16 23.84
C VAL A 454 -56.57 22.77 23.36
N PRO A 455 -55.44 22.02 23.35
CA PRO A 455 -54.86 21.63 22.06
C PRO A 455 -54.16 20.26 22.02
N GLN A 456 -53.73 19.90 20.80
CA GLN A 456 -52.99 18.69 20.45
C GLN A 456 -51.61 18.60 21.14
N GLY A 457 -51.11 17.38 21.31
CA GLY A 457 -49.71 17.13 21.67
C GLY A 457 -48.78 17.09 20.45
N ASP A 458 -47.52 17.45 20.65
CA ASP A 458 -46.43 17.35 19.69
C ASP A 458 -45.25 16.59 20.35
N HIS A 459 -44.28 16.14 19.56
CA HIS A 459 -43.26 15.18 19.98
C HIS A 459 -42.22 15.75 20.99
N GLY A 460 -41.92 14.96 22.03
CA GLY A 460 -40.82 15.19 22.97
C GLY A 460 -40.08 13.89 23.28
N THR A 461 -38.77 13.88 23.11
CA THR A 461 -37.90 12.69 23.25
C THR A 461 -37.52 12.41 24.71
N SER A 462 -37.55 11.15 25.14
CA SER A 462 -36.99 10.69 26.41
C SER A 462 -35.69 9.88 26.21
N GLU A 463 -34.58 10.56 26.50
CA GLU A 463 -33.29 10.06 26.97
C GLU A 463 -33.34 8.66 27.63
N TRP A 464 -32.55 7.70 27.12
CA TRP A 464 -32.34 6.39 27.75
C TRP A 464 -31.10 6.41 28.65
N ARG A 465 -31.19 5.69 29.77
CA ARG A 465 -30.10 5.48 30.74
C ARG A 465 -29.33 4.22 30.39
N GLU A 466 -28.01 4.26 30.57
CA GLU A 466 -27.18 3.06 30.72
C GLU A 466 -27.46 2.43 32.10
N PRO A 467 -27.48 1.08 32.25
CA PRO A 467 -27.49 0.42 33.54
C PRO A 467 -26.05 0.21 34.07
N ASP A 468 -25.89 0.35 35.39
CA ASP A 468 -24.80 -0.30 36.12
C ASP A 468 -25.18 -1.78 36.36
N ASP A 469 -24.24 -2.72 36.22
CA ASP A 469 -24.36 -4.12 36.67
C ASP A 469 -23.13 -4.46 37.54
N ASP A 470 -23.38 -4.98 38.75
CA ASP A 470 -22.38 -5.29 39.78
C ASP A 470 -21.72 -6.70 39.60
N ASP A 471 -20.61 -6.93 40.31
CA ASP A 471 -19.88 -8.22 40.36
C ASP A 471 -20.73 -9.39 40.90
N ASP A 472 -20.54 -10.60 40.36
CA ASP A 472 -20.91 -11.86 41.01
C ASP A 472 -19.85 -12.95 40.75
N ASP A 473 -19.36 -13.60 41.82
CA ASP A 473 -18.15 -14.47 41.82
C ASP A 473 -18.50 -15.95 41.60
N TYR A 474 -17.91 -16.57 40.57
CA TYR A 474 -17.84 -18.03 40.42
C TYR A 474 -16.43 -18.52 40.04
N THR A 475 -15.69 -18.92 41.07
CA THR A 475 -14.40 -19.62 40.94
C THR A 475 -14.55 -21.06 40.43
N LEU A 476 -13.70 -21.45 39.48
CA LEU A 476 -13.55 -22.84 39.01
C LEU A 476 -12.05 -23.24 38.94
N PRO A 477 -11.73 -24.55 39.07
CA PRO A 477 -10.43 -24.98 39.61
C PRO A 477 -9.29 -25.09 38.60
N SER A 478 -8.07 -25.02 39.12
CA SER A 478 -6.82 -25.18 38.38
C SER A 478 -6.52 -26.65 38.02
N LEU A 479 -6.09 -26.86 36.78
CA LEU A 479 -5.50 -28.13 36.32
C LEU A 479 -3.97 -28.05 36.40
N GLY A 480 -3.36 -28.98 37.15
CA GLY A 480 -1.91 -29.10 37.29
C GLY A 480 -1.26 -29.93 36.16
N PRO A 481 0.07 -29.81 35.94
CA PRO A 481 0.78 -30.48 34.85
C PRO A 481 1.21 -31.92 35.19
N PRO A 482 1.09 -32.87 34.24
CA PRO A 482 1.73 -34.21 34.27
C PRO A 482 3.10 -34.18 33.53
N PRO A 483 3.94 -35.25 33.56
CA PRO A 483 5.28 -35.09 34.16
C PRO A 483 6.44 -35.15 33.16
N GLY A 484 7.65 -34.87 33.66
CA GLY A 484 8.89 -34.97 32.90
C GLY A 484 9.71 -36.24 33.18
N ASP A 485 10.24 -36.81 32.11
CA ASP A 485 11.39 -37.73 32.03
C ASP A 485 12.03 -37.49 30.64
N GLY A 486 13.32 -37.72 30.36
CA GLY A 486 14.39 -38.19 31.25
C GLY A 486 15.52 -38.87 30.49
N GLY A 487 16.51 -38.12 29.97
CA GLY A 487 17.80 -38.72 29.54
C GLY A 487 18.46 -38.18 28.26
N SER A 488 19.80 -38.00 28.34
CA SER A 488 20.80 -37.82 27.26
C SER A 488 20.53 -36.79 26.14
N SER A 489 21.33 -35.72 25.98
CA SER A 489 22.80 -35.64 25.78
C SER A 489 23.31 -36.20 24.45
N LEU A 490 23.42 -35.32 23.45
CA LEU A 490 24.51 -35.38 22.46
C LEU A 490 24.78 -33.98 21.90
N THR A 491 26.06 -33.60 21.79
CA THR A 491 26.49 -32.24 21.47
C THR A 491 26.91 -32.10 20.00
N ARG A 492 26.49 -30.99 19.35
CA ARG A 492 27.09 -30.58 18.07
C ARG A 492 27.21 -29.06 17.95
N LYS A 493 28.26 -28.51 18.61
CA LYS A 493 28.84 -27.21 18.26
C LYS A 493 29.87 -27.41 17.13
N SER A 494 30.19 -26.32 16.43
CA SER A 494 31.18 -26.17 15.34
C SER A 494 30.67 -26.43 13.91
N SER A 495 30.67 -25.36 13.11
CA SER A 495 30.85 -25.33 11.64
C SER A 495 31.24 -23.91 11.16
N ILE A 496 31.90 -23.10 12.01
CA ILE A 496 32.26 -21.70 11.69
C ILE A 496 33.76 -21.44 11.87
N CYS A 497 34.45 -22.08 12.82
CA CYS A 497 35.90 -21.90 13.01
C CYS A 497 36.76 -22.54 11.90
N GLU A 498 36.33 -23.66 11.31
CA GLU A 498 37.13 -24.41 10.33
C GLU A 498 37.24 -23.70 8.98
N ILE A 499 36.19 -22.96 8.58
CA ILE A 499 36.18 -22.17 7.34
C ILE A 499 37.19 -21.01 7.41
N VAL A 500 37.36 -20.39 8.58
CA VAL A 500 38.30 -19.28 8.80
C VAL A 500 39.76 -19.76 8.73
N LEU A 501 40.06 -20.96 9.24
CA LEU A 501 41.41 -21.54 9.19
C LEU A 501 41.88 -21.83 7.77
N LEU A 502 41.00 -22.33 6.89
CA LEU A 502 41.32 -22.59 5.49
C LEU A 502 41.60 -21.31 4.69
N LEU A 503 40.87 -20.22 4.96
CA LEU A 503 41.09 -18.92 4.29
C LEU A 503 42.42 -18.26 4.69
N ILE A 504 42.86 -18.43 5.93
CA ILE A 504 44.14 -17.87 6.41
C ILE A 504 45.33 -18.59 5.76
N CYS A 505 45.26 -19.91 5.57
CA CYS A 505 46.34 -20.66 4.89
C CYS A 505 46.53 -20.23 3.42
N LEU A 506 45.43 -19.96 2.69
CA LEU A 506 45.46 -19.55 1.28
C LEU A 506 46.06 -18.15 1.05
N LEU A 507 46.01 -17.27 2.06
CA LEU A 507 46.57 -15.91 1.98
C LEU A 507 48.09 -15.85 2.26
N ILE A 508 48.67 -16.89 2.90
CA ILE A 508 50.10 -16.94 3.22
C ILE A 508 50.94 -17.47 2.05
N THR A 509 50.33 -18.24 1.13
CA THR A 509 51.01 -18.82 -0.04
C THR A 509 51.11 -17.91 -1.27
N LEU A 510 50.66 -16.64 -1.19
CA LEU A 510 50.61 -15.70 -2.31
C LEU A 510 51.33 -14.37 -2.02
N GLN A 511 52.65 -14.46 -1.86
CA GLN A 511 53.59 -13.35 -2.05
C GLN A 511 54.56 -13.72 -3.20
N PRO A 512 54.70 -12.89 -4.25
CA PRO A 512 55.67 -13.14 -5.31
C PRO A 512 57.11 -12.92 -4.83
N ARG A 513 58.06 -13.51 -5.56
CA ARG A 513 59.49 -13.16 -5.52
C ARG A 513 59.78 -11.98 -6.45
#